data_AF-A0A9X2M6Z2-F1
#
_entry.id   AF-A0A9X2M6Z2-F1
#
_cell.length_a   1.000
_cell.length_b   1.000
_cell.length_c   1.000
_cell.angle_alpha   90.00
_cell.angle_beta   90.00
_cell.angle_gamma   90.00
#
_symmetry.space_group_name_H-M   'P 1'
#
loop_
_entity.id
_entity.type
_entity.pdbx_description
1 polymer ?
#
loop_
_entity_poly.entity_id
_entity_poly.type
_entity_poly.pdbx_seq_one_letter_code
_entity_poly.pdbx_strand_id
1 'polypeptide(L)'
;MSMPAIQATPITREVAISNIIQSVALEQTAISHILNAEGEKIQKIVANGTVNDMLLVNESVKSMVKSISNLEMILSAKLDLFSDCVCPGPGTSQLCLGSTQEDDI
;
A
#
# COMPACT_ATOMS: atom_id res chain seq x y z
N MET A 1 18.38 3.05 -33.14
CA MET A 1 17.10 3.39 -32.47
C MET A 1 17.47 4.14 -31.20
N SER A 2 17.07 5.41 -31.08
CA SER A 2 17.33 6.24 -29.90
C SER A 2 16.47 5.77 -28.72
N MET A 3 17.09 5.70 -27.54
CA MET A 3 16.41 5.34 -26.29
C MET A 3 15.44 6.47 -25.90
N PRO A 4 14.22 6.17 -25.42
CA PRO A 4 13.30 7.19 -24.94
C PRO A 4 13.92 7.95 -23.76
N ALA A 5 13.93 9.29 -23.84
CA ALA A 5 14.32 10.12 -22.71
C ALA A 5 13.14 10.24 -21.75
N ILE A 6 13.29 9.72 -20.54
CA ILE A 6 12.32 9.95 -19.46
C ILE A 6 12.51 11.40 -19.01
N GLN A 7 11.60 12.28 -19.43
CA GLN A 7 11.56 13.65 -18.92
C GLN A 7 10.90 13.62 -17.53
N ALA A 8 11.72 13.80 -16.48
CA ALA A 8 11.21 13.99 -15.13
C ALA A 8 10.54 15.37 -15.07
N THR A 9 9.21 15.40 -14.91
CA THR A 9 8.52 16.62 -14.52
C THR A 9 8.93 16.98 -13.10
N PRO A 10 9.41 18.20 -12.84
CA PRO A 10 9.75 18.63 -11.49
C PRO A 10 8.50 18.58 -10.61
N ILE A 11 8.51 17.75 -9.57
CA ILE A 11 7.48 17.70 -8.54
C ILE A 11 8.11 18.06 -7.20
N THR A 12 7.37 18.75 -6.32
CA THR A 12 7.85 19.00 -4.96
C THR A 12 7.76 17.72 -4.13
N ARG A 13 8.55 17.66 -3.06
CA ARG A 13 8.57 16.52 -2.15
C ARG A 13 7.21 16.27 -1.52
N GLU A 14 6.49 17.33 -1.16
CA GLU A 14 5.17 17.28 -0.51
C GLU A 14 4.13 16.66 -1.46
N VAL A 15 4.16 17.04 -2.74
CA VAL A 15 3.29 16.47 -3.78
C VAL A 15 3.63 15.00 -4.01
N ALA A 16 4.92 14.65 -4.05
CA ALA A 16 5.35 13.26 -4.21
C ALA A 16 4.87 12.36 -3.04
N ILE A 17 5.02 12.81 -1.80
CA ILE A 17 4.56 12.09 -0.61
C ILE A 17 3.03 11.94 -0.63
N SER A 18 2.30 13.01 -0.94
CA SER A 18 0.84 13.00 -1.05
C SER A 18 0.36 11.99 -2.11
N ASN A 19 1.05 11.91 -3.25
CA ASN A 19 0.75 10.94 -4.30
C ASN A 19 1.00 9.49 -3.84
N ILE A 20 2.05 9.23 -3.06
CA ILE A 20 2.30 7.90 -2.51
C ILE A 20 1.22 7.52 -1.49
N ILE A 21 0.84 8.41 -0.57
CA ILE A 21 -0.25 8.18 0.39
C ILE A 21 -1.54 7.87 -0.35
N GLN A 22 -1.87 8.64 -1.39
CA GLN A 22 -3.06 8.41 -2.21
C GLN A 22 -2.98 7.05 -2.93
N SER A 23 -1.82 6.68 -3.47
CA SER A 23 -1.61 5.37 -4.07
C SER A 23 -1.85 4.24 -3.07
N VAL A 24 -1.34 4.36 -1.85
CA VAL A 24 -1.57 3.35 -0.79
C VAL A 24 -3.06 3.28 -0.44
N ALA A 25 -3.75 4.42 -0.31
CA ALA A 25 -5.19 4.44 -0.05
C ALA A 25 -6.02 3.74 -1.16
N LEU A 26 -5.61 3.90 -2.42
CA LEU A 26 -6.23 3.19 -3.56
C LEU A 26 -5.95 1.69 -3.51
N GLU A 27 -4.72 1.28 -3.20
CA GLU A 27 -4.36 -0.14 -3.01
C GLU A 27 -5.18 -0.77 -1.86
N GLN A 28 -5.34 -0.06 -0.73
CA GLN A 28 -6.19 -0.49 0.39
C GLN A 28 -7.66 -0.67 0.00
N THR A 29 -8.19 0.27 -0.79
CA THR A 29 -9.57 0.18 -1.31
C THR A 29 -9.73 -1.08 -2.17
N ALA A 30 -8.79 -1.35 -3.07
CA ALA A 30 -8.79 -2.54 -3.90
C ALA A 30 -8.69 -3.83 -3.07
N ILE A 31 -7.85 -3.86 -2.03
CA ILE A 31 -7.73 -4.99 -1.11
C ILE A 31 -9.05 -5.27 -0.39
N SER A 32 -9.77 -4.23 0.05
CA SER A 32 -11.08 -4.41 0.69
C SER A 32 -12.09 -5.11 -0.24
N HIS A 33 -12.09 -4.79 -1.53
CA HIS A 33 -12.94 -5.44 -2.52
C HIS A 33 -12.53 -6.89 -2.76
N ILE A 34 -11.23 -7.20 -2.77
CA ILE A 34 -10.73 -8.58 -2.86
C ILE A 34 -11.21 -9.38 -1.65
N LEU A 35 -11.03 -8.85 -0.43
CA LEU A 35 -11.46 -9.52 0.80
C LEU A 35 -12.98 -9.76 0.82
N ASN A 36 -13.78 -8.79 0.35
CA ASN A 36 -15.22 -8.98 0.23
C ASN A 36 -15.58 -10.09 -0.77
N ALA A 37 -14.94 -10.11 -1.94
CA ALA A 37 -15.16 -11.15 -2.94
C ALA A 37 -14.76 -12.56 -2.44
N GLU A 38 -13.67 -12.67 -1.67
CA GLU A 38 -13.30 -13.92 -0.99
C GLU A 38 -14.33 -14.31 0.07
N GLY A 39 -14.91 -13.35 0.80
CA GLY A 39 -16.02 -13.58 1.73
C GLY A 39 -17.29 -14.10 1.05
N GLU A 40 -17.68 -13.51 -0.08
CA GLU A 40 -18.81 -13.99 -0.90
C GLU A 40 -18.56 -15.40 -1.45
N LYS A 41 -17.32 -15.69 -1.86
CA LYS A 41 -16.90 -17.04 -2.30
C LYS A 41 -17.09 -18.07 -1.19
N ILE A 42 -16.67 -17.77 0.04
CA ILE A 42 -16.89 -18.66 1.19
C ILE A 42 -18.38 -18.89 1.43
N GLN A 43 -19.19 -17.82 1.48
CA GLN A 43 -20.62 -17.92 1.72
C GLN A 43 -21.32 -18.82 0.69
N LYS A 44 -20.94 -18.69 -0.59
CA LYS A 44 -21.48 -19.51 -1.68
C LYS A 44 -21.18 -21.00 -1.50
N ILE A 45 -19.95 -21.34 -1.08
CA ILE A 45 -19.55 -22.73 -0.88
C ILE A 45 -20.13 -23.31 0.40
N VAL A 46 -20.28 -22.52 1.46
CA VAL A 46 -20.99 -22.97 2.67
C VAL A 46 -22.46 -23.28 2.39
N ALA A 47 -23.10 -22.50 1.52
CA ALA A 47 -24.51 -22.73 1.17
C ALA A 47 -24.72 -23.98 0.30
N ASN A 48 -23.88 -24.18 -0.72
CA ASN A 48 -24.19 -25.10 -1.83
C ASN A 48 -23.04 -26.06 -2.21
N GLY A 49 -21.88 -25.99 -1.56
CA GLY A 49 -20.70 -26.77 -1.92
C GLY A 49 -20.58 -28.09 -1.16
N THR A 50 -19.71 -28.97 -1.65
CA THR A 50 -19.33 -30.20 -0.93
C THR A 50 -18.26 -29.91 0.12
N VAL A 51 -18.02 -30.86 1.04
CA VAL A 51 -16.93 -30.76 2.01
C VAL A 51 -15.56 -30.59 1.33
N ASN A 52 -15.35 -31.26 0.19
CA ASN A 52 -14.12 -31.13 -0.59
C ASN A 52 -13.97 -29.72 -1.18
N ASP A 53 -15.05 -29.16 -1.73
CA ASP A 53 -15.05 -27.78 -2.25
C ASP A 53 -14.74 -26.77 -1.13
N MET A 54 -15.29 -26.99 0.06
CA MET A 54 -15.06 -26.15 1.23
C MET A 54 -13.60 -26.18 1.69
N LEU A 55 -12.97 -27.35 1.71
CA LEU A 55 -11.54 -27.48 2.01
C LEU A 55 -10.67 -26.77 0.98
N LEU A 56 -10.97 -26.94 -0.31
CA LEU A 56 -10.23 -26.29 -1.40
C LEU A 56 -10.36 -24.77 -1.35
N VAL A 57 -11.56 -24.25 -1.15
CA VAL A 57 -11.78 -22.80 -1.02
C VAL A 57 -11.12 -22.24 0.22
N ASN A 58 -11.16 -22.95 1.35
CA ASN A 58 -10.51 -22.51 2.58
C ASN A 58 -8.99 -22.35 2.41
N GLU A 59 -8.30 -23.34 1.80
CA GLU A 59 -6.86 -23.22 1.54
C GLU A 59 -6.55 -22.10 0.52
N SER A 60 -7.40 -21.92 -0.49
CA SER A 60 -7.27 -20.82 -1.46
C SER A 60 -7.39 -19.44 -0.78
N VAL A 61 -8.43 -19.23 0.03
CA VAL A 61 -8.65 -17.96 0.76
C VAL A 61 -7.52 -17.71 1.75
N LYS A 62 -7.07 -18.73 2.48
CA LYS A 62 -5.93 -18.63 3.41
C LYS A 62 -4.65 -18.22 2.69
N SER A 63 -4.40 -18.76 1.49
CA SER A 63 -3.28 -18.32 0.65
C SER A 63 -3.45 -16.85 0.22
N MET A 64 -4.66 -16.42 -0.13
CA MET A 64 -4.93 -15.04 -0.51
C MET A 64 -4.69 -14.07 0.65
N VAL A 65 -5.18 -14.39 1.85
CA VAL A 65 -4.95 -13.59 3.07
C VAL A 65 -3.46 -13.48 3.40
N LYS A 66 -2.69 -14.57 3.22
CA LYS A 66 -1.23 -14.53 3.41
C LYS A 66 -0.55 -13.57 2.43
N SER A 67 -0.94 -13.60 1.15
CA SER A 67 -0.40 -12.67 0.15
C SER A 67 -0.78 -11.23 0.44
N ILE A 68 -2.01 -10.97 0.89
CA ILE A 68 -2.46 -9.63 1.32
C ILE A 68 -1.64 -9.17 2.51
N SER A 69 -1.41 -10.00 3.53
CA SER A 69 -0.59 -9.65 4.68
C SER A 69 0.84 -9.25 4.30
N ASN A 70 1.44 -9.91 3.30
CA ASN A 70 2.75 -9.52 2.80
C ASN A 70 2.70 -8.17 2.06
N LEU A 71 1.63 -7.93 1.29
CA LEU A 71 1.41 -6.65 0.63
C LEU A 71 1.23 -5.52 1.65
N GLU A 72 0.42 -5.72 2.70
CA GLU A 72 0.23 -4.77 3.80
C GLU A 72 1.55 -4.36 4.46
N MET A 73 2.46 -5.31 4.68
CA MET A 73 3.80 -5.02 5.20
C MET A 73 4.60 -4.09 4.27
N ILE A 74 4.50 -4.31 2.95
CA ILE A 74 5.17 -3.47 1.95
C ILE A 74 4.53 -2.08 1.91
N LEU A 75 3.20 -1.99 1.99
CA LEU A 75 2.48 -0.71 2.01
C LEU A 75 2.81 0.10 3.26
N SER A 76 2.88 -0.55 4.41
CA SER A 76 3.36 0.07 5.66
C SER A 76 4.79 0.60 5.47
N ALA A 77 5.70 -0.23 4.96
CA ALA A 77 7.08 0.19 4.73
C ALA A 77 7.21 1.38 3.76
N LYS A 78 6.35 1.49 2.74
CA LYS A 78 6.30 2.67 1.85
C LYS A 78 5.93 3.94 2.62
N LEU A 79 4.99 3.87 3.55
CA LEU A 79 4.57 5.00 4.38
C LEU A 79 5.63 5.36 5.42
N ASP A 80 6.32 4.36 5.97
CA ASP A 80 7.37 4.56 6.97
C ASP A 80 8.55 5.38 6.44
N LEU A 81 8.80 5.38 5.12
CA LEU A 81 9.83 6.19 4.46
C LEU A 81 9.71 7.70 4.72
N PHE A 82 8.54 8.19 5.10
CA PHE A 82 8.28 9.59 5.39
C PHE A 82 7.53 9.81 6.71
N SER A 83 7.61 8.83 7.62
CA SER A 83 7.02 8.88 8.97
C SER A 83 7.53 10.08 9.80
N ASP A 84 8.80 10.47 9.62
CA ASP A 84 9.42 11.63 10.27
C ASP A 84 9.05 12.98 9.61
N CYS A 85 8.29 12.97 8.52
CA CYS A 85 7.92 14.15 7.74
C CYS A 85 6.42 14.39 7.77
N VAL A 86 5.92 14.77 8.95
CA VAL A 86 4.58 15.36 9.07
C VAL A 86 4.67 16.79 8.57
N CYS A 87 4.15 17.05 7.37
CA CYS A 87 4.02 18.41 6.85
C CYS A 87 3.29 19.26 7.90
N PRO A 88 3.87 20.39 8.33
CA PRO A 88 3.18 21.27 9.25
C PRO A 88 1.87 21.77 8.62
N GLY A 89 0.80 21.78 9.41
CA GLY A 89 -0.47 22.39 9.00
C GLY A 89 -0.31 23.87 8.66
N PRO A 90 -1.34 24.51 8.07
CA PRO A 90 -1.28 25.93 7.72
C PRO A 90 -1.01 26.77 8.98
N GLY A 91 0.23 27.25 9.12
CA GLY A 91 0.67 28.06 10.26
C GLY A 91 1.98 27.64 10.94
N THR A 92 2.57 26.49 10.60
CA THR A 92 3.86 26.07 11.18
C THR A 92 4.97 26.07 10.13
N SER A 93 5.91 27.01 10.22
CA SER A 93 7.11 27.02 9.39
C SER A 93 8.13 26.00 9.88
N GLN A 94 7.87 24.70 9.69
CA GLN A 94 8.90 23.67 9.81
C GLN A 94 9.06 23.03 8.44
N LEU A 95 10.02 23.54 7.66
CA LEU A 95 10.46 22.88 6.44
C LEU A 95 10.82 21.43 6.77
N CYS A 96 10.40 20.48 5.93
CA CYS A 96 10.93 19.12 5.96
C CYS A 96 12.42 19.13 5.56
N LEU A 97 13.28 19.66 6.43
CA LEU A 97 14.72 19.52 6.30
C LEU A 97 15.03 18.10 6.75
N GLY A 98 15.37 17.25 5.79
CA GLY A 98 16.09 16.02 6.11
C GLY A 98 17.31 16.42 6.94
N SER A 99 17.48 15.79 8.10
CA SER A 99 18.69 15.88 8.87
C SER A 99 19.85 15.33 8.03
N THR A 100 20.58 16.21 7.34
CA THR A 100 21.96 15.90 6.98
C THR A 100 22.74 15.86 8.28
N GLN A 101 22.93 14.65 8.79
CA GLN A 101 23.95 14.35 9.79
C GLN A 101 25.31 14.60 9.13
N GLU A 102 25.84 15.81 9.28
CA GLU A 102 27.26 16.11 9.17
C GLU A 102 27.72 16.59 10.56
N ASP A 103 27.90 15.64 11.47
CA ASP A 103 28.67 15.84 12.71
C ASP A 103 29.90 14.91 12.67
N ASP A 104 31.01 15.44 13.19
CA ASP A 104 32.33 14.85 13.44
C ASP A 104 33.44 15.04 12.38
N ILE A 105 34.08 16.22 12.40
CA ILE A 105 35.54 16.46 12.52
C ILE A 105 35.78 17.80 13.22
#